data_AF-A0A916CQI7-F1
#
_entry.id   AF-A0A916CQI7-F1
#
_cell.length_a   1.000
_cell.length_b   1.000
_cell.length_c   1.000
_cell.angle_alpha   90.00
_cell.angle_beta   90.00
_cell.angle_gamma   90.00
#
_symmetry.space_group_name_H-M   'P 1'
#
loop_
_entity.id
_entity.type
_entity.pdbx_description
1 polymer ?
#
loop_
_entity_poly.entity_id
_entity_poly.type
_entity_poly.pdbx_seq_one_letter_code
_entity_poly.pdbx_strand_id
1 'polypeptide(L)'
;MPSTSYRVSIPDLTFYQQTVACQSACPVRTDGRAYVNAISRGEYERAYLIARETNPFASTCGWVCGAPCEAACRRGKIDAPVAIRALKRFVNDRYGVYLGEAGEPHQAPAWLAYVGQTGKFDLGNTTFPTSR
;
A
#
# COMPACT_ATOMS: atom_id res chain seq x y z
N MET A 1 -18.52 49.53 9.43
CA MET A 1 -18.61 48.11 9.03
C MET A 1 -18.59 47.27 10.30
N PRO A 2 -19.59 46.40 10.56
CA PRO A 2 -19.60 45.61 11.78
C PRO A 2 -18.38 44.68 11.79
N SER A 3 -17.65 44.64 12.91
CA SER A 3 -16.49 43.78 13.12
C SER A 3 -16.96 42.35 13.40
N THR A 4 -17.22 41.58 12.35
CA THR A 4 -17.54 40.15 12.49
C THR A 4 -16.27 39.39 12.86
N SER A 5 -16.24 38.78 14.04
CA SER A 5 -15.18 37.85 14.42
C SER A 5 -15.51 36.46 13.89
N TYR A 6 -14.59 35.88 13.11
CA TYR A 6 -14.69 34.51 12.62
C TYR A 6 -13.82 33.61 13.50
N ARG A 7 -14.39 32.49 13.96
CA ARG A 7 -13.62 31.48 14.67
C ARG A 7 -12.80 30.68 13.65
N VAL A 8 -11.54 31.03 13.50
CA VAL A 8 -10.59 30.35 12.62
C VAL A 8 -9.77 29.38 13.44
N SER A 9 -9.82 28.10 13.10
CA SER A 9 -8.88 27.09 13.58
C SER A 9 -7.79 26.89 12.53
N ILE A 10 -6.53 27.08 12.91
CA ILE A 10 -5.39 26.76 12.04
C ILE A 10 -5.30 25.24 11.95
N PRO A 11 -5.38 24.65 10.75
CA PRO A 11 -5.29 23.19 10.62
C PRO A 11 -3.86 22.71 10.91
N ASP A 12 -3.75 21.65 11.72
CA ASP A 12 -2.49 20.96 12.00
C ASP A 12 -2.18 19.87 10.95
N LEU A 13 -1.03 19.21 11.07
CA LEU A 13 -0.62 18.14 10.13
C LEU A 13 -1.62 16.98 10.06
N THR A 14 -2.26 16.64 11.19
CA THR A 14 -3.24 15.57 11.29
C THR A 14 -4.46 15.86 10.43
N PHE A 15 -4.92 17.13 10.42
CA PHE A 15 -6.02 17.57 9.56
C PHE A 15 -5.71 17.31 8.08
N TYR A 16 -4.50 17.65 7.62
CA TYR A 16 -4.12 17.45 6.22
C TYR A 16 -4.01 15.96 5.85
N GLN A 17 -3.51 15.12 6.77
CA GLN A 17 -3.43 13.66 6.55
C GLN A 17 -4.83 13.02 6.48
N GLN A 18 -5.74 13.40 7.38
CA GLN A 18 -7.12 12.88 7.40
C GLN A 18 -7.92 13.31 6.17
N THR A 19 -7.59 14.47 5.62
CA THR A 19 -8.19 14.99 4.39
C THR A 19 -7.87 14.09 3.19
N VAL A 20 -6.85 13.23 3.24
CA VAL A 20 -6.59 12.25 2.17
C VAL A 20 -7.49 11.02 2.35
N ALA A 21 -8.73 11.12 1.85
CA ALA A 21 -9.79 10.12 2.07
C ALA A 21 -9.37 8.66 1.74
N CYS A 22 -8.63 8.44 0.65
CA CYS A 22 -8.18 7.09 0.28
C CYS A 22 -7.10 6.54 1.23
N GLN A 23 -6.25 7.39 1.78
CA GLN A 23 -5.18 7.01 2.70
C GLN A 23 -5.72 6.85 4.13
N SER A 24 -6.65 7.71 4.55
CA SER A 24 -7.32 7.62 5.86
C SER A 24 -8.27 6.42 5.95
N ALA A 25 -8.90 6.02 4.84
CA ALA A 25 -9.71 4.79 4.78
C ALA A 25 -8.87 3.50 4.75
N CYS A 26 -7.58 3.58 4.42
CA CYS A 26 -6.71 2.40 4.39
C CYS A 26 -6.24 2.05 5.81
N PRO A 27 -6.45 0.82 6.30
CA PRO A 27 -6.06 0.45 7.66
C PRO A 27 -4.54 0.54 7.91
N VAL A 28 -3.75 0.33 6.85
CA VAL A 28 -2.28 0.41 6.86
C VAL A 28 -1.74 1.76 6.35
N ARG A 29 -2.63 2.74 6.14
CA ARG A 29 -2.29 4.11 5.69
C ARG A 29 -1.40 4.20 4.44
N THR A 30 -1.48 3.22 3.54
CA THR A 30 -0.74 3.24 2.26
C THR A 30 -1.15 4.45 1.42
N ASP A 31 -0.18 5.16 0.86
CA ASP A 31 -0.48 6.29 -0.03
C ASP A 31 -0.85 5.82 -1.44
N GLY A 32 -2.15 5.60 -1.63
CA GLY A 32 -2.77 5.30 -2.93
C GLY A 32 -2.42 6.29 -4.04
N ARG A 33 -2.35 7.58 -3.72
CA ARG A 33 -2.19 8.63 -4.74
C ARG A 33 -0.75 8.65 -5.24
N ALA A 34 0.20 8.49 -4.32
CA ALA A 34 1.61 8.59 -4.63
C ALA A 34 2.03 7.51 -5.64
N TYR A 35 1.62 6.24 -5.45
CA TYR A 35 1.94 5.20 -6.43
C TYR A 35 1.10 5.32 -7.71
N VAL A 36 -0.15 5.78 -7.66
CA VAL A 36 -0.95 6.02 -8.88
C VAL A 36 -0.30 7.11 -9.74
N ASN A 37 0.21 8.17 -9.12
CA ASN A 37 0.95 9.23 -9.81
C ASN A 37 2.30 8.75 -10.34
N ALA A 38 3.00 7.86 -9.61
CA ALA A 38 4.23 7.26 -10.11
C ALA A 38 3.96 6.36 -11.34
N ILE A 39 2.87 5.59 -11.33
CA ILE A 39 2.41 4.79 -12.49
C ILE A 39 2.11 5.69 -13.69
N SER A 40 1.43 6.83 -13.50
CA SER A 40 1.11 7.74 -14.60
C SER A 40 2.35 8.39 -15.23
N ARG A 41 3.45 8.48 -14.47
CA ARG A 41 4.76 8.95 -14.94
C ARG A 41 5.64 7.85 -15.53
N GLY A 42 5.20 6.59 -15.51
CA GLY A 42 6.00 5.44 -15.92
C GLY A 42 7.07 5.01 -14.89
N GLU A 43 7.07 5.60 -13.69
CA GLU A 43 7.99 5.29 -12.59
C GLU A 43 7.52 4.05 -11.82
N TYR A 44 7.45 2.88 -12.48
CA TYR A 44 6.82 1.68 -11.90
C TYR A 44 7.57 1.14 -10.67
N GLU A 45 8.90 1.23 -10.65
CA GLU A 45 9.71 0.79 -9.51
C GLU A 45 9.44 1.66 -8.28
N ARG A 46 9.35 2.98 -8.49
CA ARG A 46 8.97 3.90 -7.42
C ARG A 46 7.56 3.61 -6.93
N ALA A 47 6.61 3.36 -7.84
CA ALA A 47 5.26 2.98 -7.47
C ALA A 47 5.23 1.70 -6.60
N TYR A 48 6.09 0.74 -6.91
CA TYR A 48 6.22 -0.52 -6.19
C TYR A 48 6.75 -0.30 -4.77
N LEU A 49 7.81 0.50 -4.65
CA LEU A 49 8.39 0.92 -3.37
C LEU A 49 7.36 1.63 -2.48
N ILE A 50 6.63 2.61 -3.04
CA ILE A 50 5.59 3.36 -2.32
C ILE A 50 4.47 2.43 -1.83
N ALA A 51 4.02 1.49 -2.67
CA ALA A 51 2.96 0.56 -2.27
C ALA A 51 3.37 -0.35 -1.10
N ARG A 52 4.67 -0.60 -0.93
CA ARG A 52 5.24 -1.46 0.11
C ARG A 52 5.74 -0.72 1.34
N GLU A 53 5.98 0.59 1.24
CA GLU A 53 6.53 1.43 2.31
C GLU A 53 5.82 1.20 3.65
N THR A 54 4.49 1.15 3.64
CA THR A 54 3.68 0.90 4.84
C THR A 54 3.07 -0.50 4.91
N ASN A 55 3.20 -1.30 3.85
CA ASN A 55 2.51 -2.59 3.73
C ASN A 55 3.45 -3.67 3.15
N PRO A 56 4.03 -4.54 3.98
CA PRO A 56 4.90 -5.62 3.50
C PRO A 56 4.16 -6.66 2.65
N PHE A 57 2.82 -6.75 2.77
CA PHE A 57 1.96 -7.68 2.04
C PHE A 57 1.24 -7.01 0.86
N ALA A 58 1.86 -6.03 0.21
CA ALA A 58 1.27 -5.28 -0.90
C ALA A 58 0.84 -6.19 -2.08
N SER A 59 1.62 -7.24 -2.37
CA SER A 59 1.30 -8.23 -3.41
C SER A 59 0.01 -8.99 -3.11
N THR A 60 -0.11 -9.58 -1.92
CA THR A 60 -1.33 -10.27 -1.46
C THR A 60 -2.51 -9.31 -1.41
N CYS A 61 -2.29 -8.09 -0.90
CA CYS A 61 -3.32 -7.05 -0.87
C CYS A 61 -3.77 -6.60 -2.27
N GLY A 62 -2.98 -6.80 -3.33
CA GLY A 62 -3.43 -6.61 -4.71
C GLY A 62 -4.57 -7.55 -5.11
N TRP A 63 -4.68 -8.70 -4.45
CA TRP A 63 -5.68 -9.73 -4.73
C TRP A 63 -6.85 -9.68 -3.75
N VAL A 64 -6.56 -9.76 -2.45
CA VAL A 64 -7.58 -10.02 -1.42
C VAL A 64 -8.15 -8.76 -0.76
N CYS A 65 -7.56 -7.59 -0.99
CA CYS A 65 -8.00 -6.37 -0.31
C CYS A 65 -9.45 -6.04 -0.66
N GLY A 66 -10.27 -5.74 0.36
CA GLY A 66 -11.64 -5.24 0.19
C GLY A 66 -11.75 -3.81 -0.35
N ALA A 67 -10.61 -3.20 -0.71
CA ALA A 67 -10.51 -1.89 -1.33
C ALA A 67 -11.31 -0.74 -0.64
N PRO A 68 -11.20 -0.54 0.69
CA PRO A 68 -11.89 0.57 1.37
C PRO A 68 -11.45 1.94 0.85
N CYS A 69 -10.23 2.03 0.31
CA CYS A 69 -9.68 3.22 -0.34
C CYS A 69 -10.42 3.60 -1.63
N GLU A 70 -11.00 2.64 -2.35
CA GLU A 70 -11.78 2.89 -3.57
C GLU A 70 -13.18 3.41 -3.19
N ALA A 71 -13.80 2.84 -2.16
CA ALA A 71 -15.08 3.31 -1.63
C ALA A 71 -15.00 4.76 -1.10
N ALA A 72 -13.89 5.13 -0.45
CA ALA A 72 -13.65 6.49 0.03
C ALA A 72 -13.12 7.46 -1.06
N CYS A 73 -12.91 7.00 -2.30
CA CYS A 73 -12.26 7.79 -3.33
C CYS A 73 -13.14 8.99 -3.74
N ARG A 74 -12.59 10.22 -3.65
CA ARG A 74 -13.31 11.44 -4.07
C ARG A 74 -13.76 11.41 -5.52
N ARG A 75 -12.99 10.74 -6.38
CA ARG A 75 -13.28 10.64 -7.81
C ARG A 75 -14.60 9.90 -8.08
N GLY A 76 -14.96 8.94 -7.21
CA GLY A 76 -16.25 8.25 -7.27
C GLY A 76 -17.48 9.13 -7.03
N LYS A 77 -17.30 10.39 -6.55
CA LYS A 77 -18.40 11.37 -6.47
C LYS A 77 -18.65 12.12 -7.79
N ILE A 78 -17.72 12.04 -8.73
CA ILE A 78 -17.77 12.75 -10.02
C ILE A 78 -18.12 11.76 -11.13
N ASP A 79 -17.32 10.70 -11.25
CA ASP A 79 -17.49 9.65 -12.25
C ASP A 79 -17.32 8.26 -11.61
N ALA A 80 -16.11 7.71 -11.57
CA ALA A 80 -15.80 6.38 -11.06
C ALA A 80 -14.59 6.42 -10.12
N PRO A 81 -14.57 5.61 -9.06
CA PRO A 81 -13.40 5.50 -8.21
C PRO A 81 -12.20 4.98 -8.99
N VAL A 82 -11.00 5.45 -8.62
CA VAL A 82 -9.77 4.91 -9.20
C VAL A 82 -9.61 3.46 -8.74
N ALA A 83 -9.26 2.55 -9.66
CA ALA A 83 -9.00 1.14 -9.37
C ALA A 83 -7.65 0.94 -8.64
N ILE A 84 -7.53 1.50 -7.45
CA ILE A 84 -6.35 1.55 -6.58
C ILE A 84 -5.80 0.15 -6.27
N ARG A 85 -6.67 -0.85 -6.06
CA ARG A 85 -6.29 -2.25 -5.83
C ARG A 85 -5.72 -2.90 -7.08
N ALA A 86 -6.36 -2.67 -8.24
CA ALA A 86 -5.88 -3.22 -9.51
C ALA A 86 -4.52 -2.61 -9.89
N LEU A 87 -4.33 -1.30 -9.68
CA LEU A 87 -3.05 -0.63 -9.92
C LEU A 87 -1.96 -1.11 -8.95
N LYS A 88 -2.32 -1.35 -7.68
CA LYS A 88 -1.41 -1.99 -6.72
C LYS A 88 -0.97 -3.36 -7.24
N ARG A 89 -1.91 -4.20 -7.67
CA ARG A 89 -1.60 -5.51 -8.25
C ARG A 89 -0.70 -5.40 -9.47
N PHE A 90 -1.05 -4.56 -10.44
CA PHE A 90 -0.27 -4.36 -11.67
C PHE A 90 1.22 -4.10 -11.38
N VAL A 91 1.50 -3.22 -10.43
CA VAL A 91 2.87 -2.89 -10.06
C VAL A 91 3.56 -4.03 -9.30
N ASN A 92 2.86 -4.70 -8.37
CA ASN A 92 3.44 -5.82 -7.62
C ASN A 92 3.67 -7.05 -8.51
N ASP A 93 2.79 -7.34 -9.48
CA ASP A 93 2.96 -8.44 -10.42
C ASP A 93 4.20 -8.22 -11.33
N ARG A 94 4.59 -6.96 -11.57
CA ARG A 94 5.76 -6.61 -12.39
C ARG A 94 7.11 -6.80 -11.66
N TYR A 95 7.16 -6.53 -10.36
CA TYR A 95 8.39 -6.59 -9.56
C TYR A 95 8.43 -7.79 -8.60
N GLY A 96 7.37 -8.59 -8.54
CA GLY A 96 7.28 -9.78 -7.71
C GLY A 96 7.04 -9.49 -6.22
N VAL A 97 7.31 -10.51 -5.40
CA VAL A 97 7.08 -10.47 -3.94
C VAL A 97 8.28 -9.88 -3.19
N TYR A 98 9.46 -9.79 -3.82
CA TYR A 98 10.71 -9.37 -3.20
C TYR A 98 11.30 -8.17 -3.94
N LEU A 99 11.72 -7.13 -3.20
CA LEU A 99 12.60 -6.09 -3.70
C LEU A 99 14.03 -6.63 -3.59
N GLY A 100 14.62 -7.08 -4.69
CA GLY A 100 16.05 -7.40 -4.67
C GLY A 100 16.61 -8.34 -5.74
N GLU A 101 15.80 -9.07 -6.51
CA GLU A 101 16.38 -10.07 -7.43
C GLU A 101 15.65 -10.07 -8.77
N ALA A 102 16.13 -9.22 -9.69
CA ALA A 102 16.31 -9.69 -11.05
C ALA A 102 17.49 -10.67 -11.05
N GLY A 103 17.32 -11.88 -10.51
CA GLY A 103 18.40 -12.87 -10.45
C GLY A 103 18.17 -13.97 -9.42
N GLU A 104 17.75 -15.14 -9.90
CA GLU A 104 17.65 -16.44 -9.20
C GLU A 104 16.63 -16.54 -8.03
N PRO A 105 15.90 -17.67 -7.92
CA PRO A 105 15.07 -17.93 -6.75
C PRO A 105 15.94 -18.08 -5.48
N HIS A 106 15.58 -17.37 -4.40
CA HIS A 106 16.15 -17.57 -3.07
C HIS A 106 16.20 -19.07 -2.72
N GLN A 107 17.40 -19.66 -2.74
CA GLN A 107 17.61 -21.04 -2.38
C GLN A 107 17.39 -21.19 -0.87
N ALA A 108 16.38 -21.97 -0.47
CA ALA A 108 16.06 -22.15 0.94
C ALA A 108 17.30 -22.63 1.71
N PRO A 109 17.64 -22.03 2.87
CA PRO A 109 18.80 -22.45 3.63
C PRO A 109 18.63 -23.91 4.09
N ALA A 110 19.73 -24.67 4.10
CA ALA A 110 19.74 -26.12 4.32
C ALA A 110 19.38 -26.58 5.75
N TRP A 111 18.98 -25.66 6.63
CA TRP A 111 18.62 -26.02 8.00
C TRP A 111 17.11 -26.20 8.14
N LEU A 112 16.73 -27.48 8.13
CA LEU A 112 15.59 -28.10 8.79
C LEU A 112 14.22 -27.38 8.78
N ALA A 113 13.32 -27.94 7.96
CA ALA A 113 11.99 -28.40 8.35
C ALA A 113 11.23 -27.54 9.39
N TYR A 114 10.64 -26.44 8.93
CA TYR A 114 9.61 -25.73 9.69
C TYR A 114 8.30 -26.52 9.62
N VAL A 115 7.80 -26.93 10.79
CA VAL A 115 6.49 -27.55 11.01
C VAL A 115 5.42 -26.58 10.51
N GLY A 116 4.99 -26.74 9.27
CA GLY A 116 4.01 -25.84 8.65
C GLY A 116 4.05 -25.75 7.13
N GLN A 117 5.02 -26.37 6.45
CA GLN A 117 4.94 -26.56 5.00
C GLN A 117 3.93 -27.66 4.65
N THR A 118 2.64 -27.33 4.64
CA THR A 118 1.65 -28.07 3.86
C THR A 118 1.63 -27.53 2.44
N GLY A 119 2.69 -27.82 1.67
CA GLY A 119 2.74 -27.95 0.21
C GLY A 119 2.12 -26.89 -0.73
N LYS A 120 1.56 -25.77 -0.27
CA LYS A 120 0.85 -24.82 -1.16
C LYS A 120 0.67 -23.39 -0.64
N PHE A 121 1.19 -23.03 0.53
CA PHE A 121 0.99 -21.69 1.10
C PHE A 121 2.23 -21.22 1.87
N ASP A 122 3.04 -20.37 1.22
CA ASP A 122 4.16 -19.69 1.85
C ASP A 122 3.65 -18.34 2.39
N LEU A 123 3.19 -18.36 3.64
CA LEU A 123 2.92 -17.13 4.39
C LEU A 123 4.26 -16.58 4.82
N GLY A 124 4.74 -15.62 4.01
CA GLY A 124 5.99 -14.88 4.13
C GLY A 124 6.68 -15.04 5.48
N ASN A 125 7.84 -15.70 5.45
CA ASN A 125 8.79 -15.79 6.54
C ASN A 125 8.94 -14.41 7.21
N THR A 126 8.26 -14.32 8.35
CA THR A 126 8.33 -13.24 9.30
C THR A 126 9.74 -13.21 9.87
N THR A 127 10.66 -12.50 9.21
CA THR A 127 11.76 -11.86 9.95
C THR A 127 11.19 -10.64 10.66
N PHE A 128 10.31 -10.88 11.63
CA PHE A 128 10.30 -10.01 12.80
C PHE A 128 11.55 -10.42 13.58
N PRO A 129 12.54 -9.54 13.76
CA PRO A 129 13.58 -9.79 14.73
C PRO A 129 12.89 -9.71 16.09
N THR A 130 12.37 -10.82 16.58
CA THR A 130 12.08 -10.93 18.02
C THR A 130 13.43 -11.05 18.68
N SER A 131 13.97 -9.92 19.11
CA SER A 131 15.01 -9.87 20.12
C SER A 131 14.54 -10.67 21.34
N ARG A 132 15.11 -11.86 21.50
CA ARG A 132 15.45 -12.44 22.79
C ARG A 132 16.87 -12.93 22.69
#